data_AF-A0A7F5RD28-F1
#
_entry.id   AF-A0A7F5RD28-F1
#
_cell.length_a   1.000
_cell.length_b   1.000
_cell.length_c   1.000
_cell.angle_alpha   90.00
_cell.angle_beta   90.00
_cell.angle_gamma   90.00
#
_symmetry.space_group_name_H-M   'P 1'
#
loop_
_entity.id
_entity.type
_entity.pdbx_description
1 polymer ?
#
loop_
_entity_poly.entity_id
_entity_poly.type
_entity_poly.pdbx_seq_one_letter_code
_entity_poly.pdbx_strand_id
1 'polypeptide(L)'
;MLQNLTEEILKRPETNAFLNDSSLNFDVVLAEFVPPAFFYLSEKFKCPLIQMTSMPAHIITLNNIGNPNHLLETVDGNLPFGRKLNVFEKVVNAVYTFLFNAQVQGILYPLQAELVKKYLSHGEDVDLAALEKDKTSLVISNVVPGITEVHAKVPALIEVNGLHLTPPKPLPEDEVPSNGLILWKGITTMLQNLTEEILKRPETNAFLNDSSLNFDVVLAEFVPPAFFYLSEKFKCPLIQMTSMPAHIITLNNIGNPNHLLETVDGNLPFGRKLNVFEKVVNAVYTFLFNAQVQGILYPLQAELVKKYLSHGEDVDLAALEKDKTSLVISNVVPGITEVHAKVPALIEVNGLHLTPPKPLPE
;
A
#
# COMPACT_ATOMS: atom_id res chain seq x y z
N MET A 1 -4.47 -28.00 -6.99
CA MET A 1 -4.44 -26.67 -7.63
C MET A 1 -3.05 -26.33 -8.16
N LEU A 2 -2.03 -26.17 -7.31
CA LEU A 2 -0.66 -25.84 -7.73
C LEU A 2 -0.10 -26.79 -8.80
N GLN A 3 -0.22 -28.11 -8.62
CA GLN A 3 0.21 -29.11 -9.60
C GLN A 3 -0.38 -28.86 -11.00
N ASN A 4 -1.69 -28.60 -11.07
CA ASN A 4 -2.39 -28.36 -12.34
C ASN A 4 -1.95 -27.04 -12.96
N LEU A 5 -1.77 -25.99 -12.16
CA LEU A 5 -1.28 -24.69 -12.65
C LEU A 5 0.12 -24.83 -13.26
N THR A 6 1.04 -25.50 -12.57
CA THR A 6 2.39 -25.77 -13.09
C THR A 6 2.31 -26.58 -14.39
N GLU A 7 1.50 -27.64 -14.42
CA GLU A 7 1.36 -28.47 -15.61
C GLU A 7 0.74 -27.71 -16.80
N GLU A 8 -0.27 -26.88 -16.56
CA GLU A 8 -0.88 -26.01 -17.59
C GLU A 8 0.14 -25.07 -18.21
N ILE A 9 1.02 -24.45 -17.41
CA ILE A 9 2.10 -23.60 -17.92
C ILE A 9 3.08 -24.42 -18.78
N LEU A 10 3.51 -25.59 -18.30
CA LEU A 10 4.44 -26.46 -19.02
C LEU A 10 3.88 -27.02 -20.33
N LYS A 11 2.55 -27.18 -20.44
CA LYS A 11 1.87 -27.63 -21.66
C LYS A 11 1.76 -26.57 -22.74
N ARG A 12 1.94 -25.28 -22.42
CA ARG A 12 1.75 -24.20 -23.40
C ARG A 12 2.75 -24.33 -24.56
N PRO A 13 2.30 -24.21 -25.82
CA PRO A 13 3.19 -24.32 -26.98
C PRO A 13 4.36 -23.33 -26.93
N GLU A 14 4.12 -22.12 -26.45
CA GLU A 14 5.13 -21.07 -26.31
C GLU A 14 6.19 -21.46 -25.28
N THR A 15 5.78 -22.03 -24.15
CA THR A 15 6.68 -22.54 -23.12
C THR A 15 7.49 -23.72 -23.64
N ASN A 16 6.87 -24.67 -24.34
CA ASN A 16 7.57 -25.81 -24.92
C ASN A 16 8.60 -25.38 -25.98
N ALA A 17 8.24 -24.44 -26.86
CA ALA A 17 9.14 -23.89 -27.87
C ALA A 17 10.35 -23.19 -27.22
N PHE A 18 10.11 -22.35 -26.21
CA PHE A 18 11.15 -21.69 -25.43
C PHE A 18 12.09 -22.69 -24.74
N LEU A 19 11.54 -23.73 -24.12
CA LEU A 19 12.33 -24.71 -23.38
C LEU A 19 13.16 -25.63 -24.28
N ASN A 20 12.73 -25.86 -25.52
CA ASN A 20 13.42 -26.74 -26.46
C ASN A 20 14.34 -26.00 -27.44
N ASP A 21 14.41 -24.67 -27.38
CA ASP A 21 15.35 -23.89 -28.17
C ASP A 21 16.75 -23.95 -27.56
N SER A 22 17.61 -24.80 -28.14
CA SER A 22 19.01 -24.96 -27.73
C SER A 22 19.91 -23.75 -28.03
N SER A 23 19.42 -22.73 -28.75
CA SER A 23 20.17 -21.50 -29.02
C SER A 23 20.12 -20.51 -27.86
N LEU A 24 19.13 -20.65 -26.96
CA LEU A 24 18.95 -19.76 -25.81
C LEU A 24 19.93 -20.10 -24.69
N ASN A 25 20.53 -19.06 -24.12
CA ASN A 25 21.39 -19.14 -22.94
C ASN A 25 20.98 -18.02 -21.97
N PHE A 26 21.05 -18.31 -20.67
CA PHE A 26 20.64 -17.38 -19.62
C PHE A 26 21.72 -17.30 -18.55
N ASP A 27 21.95 -16.10 -18.04
CA ASP A 27 22.91 -15.87 -16.95
C ASP A 27 22.28 -16.13 -15.57
N VAL A 28 20.94 -16.13 -15.48
CA VAL A 28 20.20 -16.33 -14.24
C VAL A 28 18.78 -16.82 -14.50
N VAL A 29 18.24 -17.64 -13.60
CA VAL A 29 16.82 -17.98 -13.54
C VAL A 29 16.19 -17.25 -12.37
N LEU A 30 15.16 -16.45 -12.66
CA LEU A 30 14.29 -15.84 -11.66
C LEU A 30 13.01 -16.69 -11.57
N ALA A 31 12.72 -17.28 -10.42
CA ALA A 31 11.54 -18.12 -10.25
C ALA A 31 10.75 -17.73 -8.99
N GLU A 32 9.43 -17.73 -9.11
CA GLU A 32 8.56 -17.65 -7.94
C GLU A 32 8.77 -18.88 -7.06
N PHE A 33 8.81 -18.68 -5.74
CA PHE A 33 9.06 -19.75 -4.76
C PHE A 33 8.04 -20.90 -4.83
N VAL A 34 6.77 -20.58 -5.11
CA VAL A 34 5.64 -21.50 -4.91
C VAL A 34 5.69 -22.77 -5.80
N PRO A 35 6.05 -22.71 -7.09
CA PRO A 35 6.20 -23.90 -7.96
C PRO A 35 7.66 -24.38 -8.18
N PRO A 36 8.21 -25.30 -7.34
CA PRO A 36 9.58 -25.80 -7.46
C PRO A 36 9.98 -26.40 -8.80
N ALA A 37 9.04 -26.85 -9.64
CA ALA A 37 9.37 -27.43 -10.95
C ALA A 37 10.18 -26.46 -11.83
N PHE A 38 9.95 -25.15 -11.71
CA PHE A 38 10.69 -24.15 -12.49
C PHE A 38 12.12 -23.92 -11.97
N PHE A 39 12.46 -24.39 -10.78
CA PHE A 39 13.85 -24.33 -10.30
C PHE A 39 14.76 -25.18 -11.18
N TYR A 40 14.25 -26.28 -11.75
CA TYR A 40 15.03 -27.11 -12.68
C TYR A 40 15.58 -26.34 -13.90
N LEU A 41 14.98 -25.21 -14.26
CA LEU A 41 15.51 -24.36 -15.33
C LEU A 41 16.94 -23.87 -15.04
N SER A 42 17.30 -23.68 -13.77
CA SER A 42 18.66 -23.31 -13.39
C SER A 42 19.67 -24.43 -13.69
N GLU A 43 19.25 -25.69 -13.58
CA GLU A 43 20.07 -26.84 -13.98
C GLU A 43 20.13 -26.96 -15.50
N LYS A 44 18.99 -26.84 -16.19
CA LYS A 44 18.91 -26.91 -17.65
C LYS A 44 19.80 -25.87 -18.35
N PHE A 45 19.73 -24.62 -17.89
CA PHE A 45 20.52 -23.52 -18.45
C PHE A 45 21.88 -23.33 -17.76
N LYS A 46 22.20 -24.15 -16.76
CA LYS A 46 23.47 -24.14 -16.02
C LYS A 46 23.82 -22.77 -15.43
N CYS A 47 22.82 -22.09 -14.88
CA CYS A 47 22.94 -20.76 -14.28
C CYS A 47 22.46 -20.74 -12.82
N PRO A 48 22.79 -19.71 -12.04
CA PRO A 48 22.23 -19.50 -10.70
C PRO A 48 20.71 -19.37 -10.68
N LEU A 49 20.10 -19.77 -9.56
CA LEU A 49 18.69 -19.53 -9.25
C LEU A 49 18.57 -18.34 -8.30
N ILE A 50 17.72 -17.38 -8.65
CA ILE A 50 17.21 -16.35 -7.76
C ILE A 50 15.73 -16.64 -7.53
N GLN A 51 15.37 -16.93 -6.28
CA GLN A 51 13.98 -17.10 -5.90
C GLN A 51 13.37 -15.74 -5.60
N MET A 52 12.13 -15.53 -6.03
CA MET A 52 11.36 -14.35 -5.70
C MET A 52 10.02 -14.76 -5.08
N THR A 53 9.50 -13.94 -4.18
CA THR A 53 8.16 -14.15 -3.67
C THR A 53 7.45 -12.84 -3.34
N SER A 54 6.15 -12.80 -3.64
CA SER A 54 5.25 -11.68 -3.32
C SER A 54 4.86 -11.58 -1.84
N MET A 55 5.29 -12.54 -1.03
CA MET A 55 5.01 -12.67 0.40
C MET A 55 6.33 -12.79 1.19
N PRO A 56 6.31 -12.77 2.54
CA PRO A 56 7.48 -13.14 3.32
C PRO A 56 8.00 -14.53 2.93
N ALA A 57 9.33 -14.70 2.89
CA ALA A 57 9.94 -15.97 2.53
C ALA A 57 9.56 -17.06 3.54
N HIS A 58 9.25 -18.25 3.04
CA HIS A 58 8.91 -19.38 3.88
C HIS A 58 10.12 -19.88 4.66
N ILE A 59 9.91 -20.43 5.87
CA ILE A 59 11.00 -20.94 6.71
C ILE A 59 11.86 -22.01 6.02
N ILE A 60 11.30 -22.76 5.07
CA ILE A 60 12.02 -23.78 4.28
C ILE A 60 13.01 -23.11 3.33
N THR A 61 12.55 -22.11 2.56
CA THR A 61 13.40 -21.30 1.68
C THR A 61 14.51 -20.62 2.47
N LEU A 62 14.17 -20.05 3.63
CA LEU A 62 15.13 -19.42 4.53
C LEU A 62 16.18 -20.44 5.01
N ASN A 63 15.76 -21.65 5.39
CA ASN A 63 16.70 -22.72 5.77
C ASN A 63 17.60 -23.15 4.60
N ASN A 64 17.08 -23.20 3.37
CA ASN A 64 17.83 -23.59 2.17
C ASN A 64 19.00 -22.64 1.87
N ILE A 65 18.84 -21.34 2.16
CA ILE A 65 19.92 -20.35 2.05
C ILE A 65 20.75 -20.19 3.33
N GLY A 66 20.57 -21.08 4.32
CA GLY A 66 21.32 -21.05 5.57
C GLY A 66 20.92 -19.93 6.54
N ASN A 67 19.73 -19.34 6.37
CA ASN A 67 19.23 -18.34 7.31
C ASN A 67 18.91 -19.00 8.66
N PRO A 68 19.41 -18.47 9.79
CA PRO A 68 19.16 -19.08 11.08
C PRO A 68 17.72 -18.81 11.53
N ASN A 69 16.94 -19.90 11.65
CA ASN A 69 15.57 -19.87 12.14
C ASN A 69 15.45 -20.71 13.42
N HIS A 70 14.77 -20.18 14.44
CA HIS A 70 14.57 -20.88 15.69
C HIS A 70 13.16 -21.47 15.73
N LEU A 71 13.04 -22.80 15.75
CA LEU A 71 11.76 -23.52 15.66
C LEU A 71 10.68 -23.06 16.67
N LEU A 72 11.10 -22.53 17.83
CA LEU A 72 10.18 -22.07 18.88
C LEU A 72 9.90 -20.56 18.84
N GLU A 73 10.66 -19.77 18.08
CA GLU A 73 10.54 -18.30 18.12
C GLU A 73 10.19 -17.71 16.76
N THR A 74 10.63 -18.32 15.66
CA THR A 74 10.31 -17.87 14.30
C THR A 74 8.92 -18.38 13.93
N VAL A 75 7.95 -17.47 13.82
CA VAL A 75 6.57 -17.83 13.49
C VAL A 75 6.42 -18.04 11.99
N ASP A 76 5.79 -19.14 11.62
CA ASP A 76 5.39 -19.35 10.23
C ASP A 76 4.25 -18.39 9.85
N GLY A 77 4.34 -17.71 8.71
CA GLY A 77 3.33 -16.73 8.27
C GLY A 77 1.91 -17.29 8.10
N ASN A 78 1.74 -18.61 8.06
CA ASN A 78 0.43 -19.27 8.02
C ASN A 78 -0.23 -19.41 9.39
N LEU A 79 0.52 -19.21 10.49
CA LEU A 79 -0.01 -19.32 11.84
C LEU A 79 -0.56 -17.97 12.32
N PRO A 80 -1.70 -17.94 13.02
CA PRO A 80 -2.32 -16.71 13.51
C PRO A 80 -1.65 -16.22 14.81
N PHE A 81 -0.34 -16.35 14.93
CA PHE A 81 0.39 -15.98 16.15
C PHE A 81 1.03 -14.59 16.02
N GLY A 82 1.09 -13.89 17.16
CA GLY A 82 1.80 -12.62 17.26
C GLY A 82 3.30 -12.80 17.54
N ARG A 83 4.02 -11.68 17.65
CA ARG A 83 5.49 -11.63 17.90
C ARG A 83 5.95 -12.21 19.25
N LYS A 84 5.02 -12.50 20.17
CA LYS A 84 5.33 -13.03 21.50
C LYS A 84 4.50 -14.28 21.73
N LEU A 85 5.14 -15.42 21.47
CA LEU A 85 4.54 -16.73 21.65
C LEU A 85 4.52 -17.12 23.13
N ASN A 86 3.36 -17.55 23.62
CA ASN A 86 3.28 -18.29 24.87
C ASN A 86 3.76 -19.75 24.69
N VAL A 87 3.97 -20.48 25.78
CA VAL A 87 4.54 -21.84 25.73
C VAL A 87 3.74 -22.78 24.81
N PHE A 88 2.41 -22.69 24.82
CA PHE A 88 1.56 -23.52 23.97
C PHE A 88 1.71 -23.14 22.50
N GLU A 89 1.71 -21.84 22.18
CA GLU A 89 1.92 -21.34 20.81
C GLU A 89 3.30 -21.75 20.27
N LYS A 90 4.35 -21.76 21.11
CA LYS A 90 5.68 -22.26 20.72
C LYS A 90 5.65 -23.74 20.33
N VAL A 91 4.91 -24.56 21.07
CA VAL A 91 4.75 -25.99 20.77
C VAL A 91 3.98 -26.17 19.46
N VAL A 92 2.88 -25.43 19.27
CA VAL A 92 2.09 -25.47 18.03
C VAL A 92 2.93 -25.01 16.84
N ASN A 93 3.71 -23.94 16.99
CA ASN A 93 4.61 -23.43 15.96
C ASN A 93 5.65 -24.47 15.53
N ALA A 94 6.27 -25.14 16.50
CA ALA A 94 7.25 -26.18 16.23
C ALA A 94 6.63 -27.38 15.51
N VAL A 95 5.46 -27.84 15.97
CA VAL A 95 4.75 -28.97 15.36
C VAL A 95 4.29 -28.62 13.95
N TYR A 96 3.72 -27.42 13.74
CA TYR A 96 3.31 -26.94 12.42
C TYR A 96 4.51 -26.89 11.47
N THR A 97 5.61 -26.25 11.89
CA THR A 97 6.83 -26.14 11.08
C THR A 97 7.35 -27.51 10.68
N PHE A 98 7.36 -28.47 11.60
CA PHE A 98 7.77 -29.85 11.32
C PHE A 98 6.85 -30.53 10.30
N LEU A 99 5.54 -30.48 10.52
CA LEU A 99 4.55 -31.11 9.63
C LEU A 99 4.56 -30.48 8.24
N PHE A 100 4.67 -29.15 8.16
CA PHE A 100 4.75 -28.43 6.90
C PHE A 100 6.02 -28.79 6.13
N ASN A 101 7.18 -28.85 6.80
CA ASN A 101 8.42 -29.32 6.17
C ASN A 101 8.28 -30.77 5.68
N ALA A 102 7.69 -31.66 6.49
CA ALA A 102 7.43 -33.04 6.07
C ALA A 102 6.49 -33.12 4.86
N GLN A 103 5.47 -32.27 4.78
CA GLN A 103 4.57 -32.17 3.64
C GLN A 103 5.29 -31.67 2.39
N VAL A 104 6.12 -30.64 2.51
CA VAL A 104 6.88 -30.11 1.37
C VAL A 104 7.87 -31.14 0.84
N GLN A 105 8.63 -31.78 1.74
CA GLN A 105 9.62 -32.80 1.39
C GLN A 105 8.99 -34.10 0.85
N GLY A 106 7.90 -34.57 1.48
CA GLY A 106 7.29 -35.85 1.15
C GLY A 106 6.19 -35.80 0.09
N ILE A 107 5.64 -34.62 -0.22
CA ILE A 107 4.50 -34.48 -1.15
C ILE A 107 4.79 -33.43 -2.22
N LEU A 108 5.14 -32.20 -1.84
CA LEU A 108 5.27 -31.11 -2.83
C LEU A 108 6.43 -31.35 -3.81
N TYR A 109 7.65 -31.55 -3.31
CA TYR A 109 8.80 -31.77 -4.19
C TYR A 109 8.63 -33.02 -5.08
N PRO A 110 8.19 -34.19 -4.56
CA PRO A 110 7.95 -35.35 -5.41
C PRO A 110 6.92 -35.09 -6.52
N LEU A 111 5.79 -34.44 -6.20
CA LEU A 111 4.78 -34.12 -7.20
C LEU A 111 5.30 -33.18 -8.29
N GLN A 112 6.10 -32.16 -7.91
CA GLN A 112 6.71 -31.24 -8.86
C GLN A 112 7.84 -31.92 -9.66
N ALA A 113 8.59 -32.85 -9.06
CA ALA A 113 9.62 -33.62 -9.73
C ALA A 113 9.04 -34.51 -10.84
N GLU A 114 7.84 -35.06 -10.66
CA GLU A 114 7.13 -35.80 -11.73
C GLU A 114 6.80 -34.90 -12.93
N LEU A 115 6.50 -33.61 -12.71
CA LEU A 115 6.32 -32.66 -13.83
C LEU A 115 7.64 -32.36 -14.53
N VAL A 116 8.71 -32.18 -13.76
CA VAL A 116 10.06 -32.00 -14.32
C VAL A 116 10.45 -33.21 -15.17
N LYS A 117 10.27 -34.42 -14.64
CA LYS A 117 10.50 -35.68 -15.35
C LYS A 117 9.74 -35.76 -16.66
N LYS A 118 8.45 -35.40 -16.63
CA LYS A 118 7.56 -35.49 -17.78
C LYS A 118 7.84 -34.44 -18.86
N TYR A 119 8.19 -33.21 -18.48
CA TYR A 119 8.21 -32.07 -19.42
C TYR A 119 9.59 -31.42 -19.63
N LEU A 120 10.54 -31.59 -18.70
CA LEU A 120 11.79 -30.81 -18.67
C LEU A 120 13.06 -31.65 -18.75
N SER A 121 13.17 -32.73 -17.96
CA SER A 121 14.38 -33.56 -17.86
C SER A 121 14.35 -34.80 -18.77
N HIS A 122 13.38 -34.88 -19.70
CA HIS A 122 13.25 -35.97 -20.66
C HIS A 122 13.24 -37.38 -20.03
N GLY A 123 12.61 -37.52 -18.85
CA GLY A 123 12.45 -38.80 -18.16
C GLY A 123 13.47 -39.06 -17.04
N GLU A 124 14.44 -38.18 -16.81
CA GLU A 124 15.38 -38.30 -15.69
C GLU A 124 14.74 -37.87 -14.36
N ASP A 125 15.03 -38.60 -13.29
CA ASP A 125 14.61 -38.27 -11.93
C ASP A 125 15.42 -37.08 -11.39
N VAL A 126 14.75 -36.17 -10.69
CA VAL A 126 15.34 -34.93 -10.16
C VAL A 126 14.99 -34.76 -8.69
N ASP A 127 16.01 -34.57 -7.86
CA ASP A 127 15.83 -34.14 -6.47
C ASP A 127 15.70 -32.61 -6.41
N LEU A 128 14.45 -32.13 -6.41
CA LEU A 128 14.16 -30.70 -6.36
C LEU A 128 14.57 -30.04 -5.04
N ALA A 129 14.59 -30.79 -3.92
CA ALA A 129 15.00 -30.24 -2.64
C ALA A 129 16.52 -29.96 -2.62
N ALA A 130 17.31 -30.92 -3.12
CA ALA A 130 18.75 -30.73 -3.28
C ALA A 130 19.06 -29.63 -4.30
N LEU A 131 18.36 -29.63 -5.44
CA LEU A 131 18.54 -28.61 -6.47
C LEU A 131 18.27 -27.20 -5.95
N GLU A 132 17.16 -27.01 -5.23
CA GLU A 132 16.82 -25.71 -4.66
C GLU A 132 17.93 -25.23 -3.71
N LYS A 133 18.40 -26.10 -2.82
CA LYS A 133 19.46 -25.79 -1.87
C LYS A 133 20.79 -25.45 -2.55
N ASP A 134 21.16 -26.20 -3.60
CA ASP A 134 22.48 -26.07 -4.24
C ASP A 134 22.54 -24.92 -5.26
N LYS A 135 21.40 -24.56 -5.88
CA LYS A 135 21.36 -23.55 -6.95
C LYS A 135 20.89 -22.18 -6.49
N THR A 136 20.15 -22.09 -5.37
CA THR A 136 19.64 -20.80 -4.88
C THR A 136 20.79 -19.92 -4.41
N SER A 137 21.05 -18.86 -5.17
CA SER A 137 22.09 -17.87 -4.88
C SER A 137 21.54 -16.64 -4.18
N LEU A 138 20.26 -16.32 -4.38
CA LEU A 138 19.58 -15.19 -3.76
C LEU A 138 18.08 -15.48 -3.60
N VAL A 139 17.50 -14.99 -2.51
CA VAL A 139 16.05 -14.96 -2.28
C VAL A 139 15.63 -13.49 -2.14
N ILE A 140 14.69 -13.06 -2.98
CA ILE A 140 14.07 -11.74 -2.93
C ILE A 140 12.65 -11.90 -2.39
N SER A 141 12.40 -11.44 -1.17
CA SER A 141 11.08 -11.54 -0.53
C SER A 141 10.42 -10.18 -0.39
N ASN A 142 9.12 -10.13 -0.67
CA ASN A 142 8.32 -8.93 -0.46
C ASN A 142 7.78 -8.90 0.97
N VAL A 143 8.20 -7.90 1.73
CA VAL A 143 7.81 -7.70 3.12
C VAL A 143 7.33 -6.27 3.33
N VAL A 144 6.50 -6.05 4.35
CA VAL A 144 6.11 -4.71 4.76
C VAL A 144 6.86 -4.38 6.05
N PRO A 145 7.85 -3.46 6.02
CA PRO A 145 8.58 -3.03 7.20
C PRO A 145 7.62 -2.58 8.30
N GLY A 146 7.81 -3.11 9.51
CA GLY A 146 6.97 -2.79 10.67
C GLY A 146 5.74 -3.67 10.85
N ILE A 147 5.30 -4.40 9.81
CA ILE A 147 4.26 -5.44 9.92
C ILE A 147 4.92 -6.81 10.04
N THR A 148 5.76 -7.17 9.06
CA THR A 148 6.45 -8.46 9.00
C THR A 148 7.36 -8.67 10.22
N GLU A 149 7.45 -9.92 10.70
CA GLU A 149 8.31 -10.29 11.82
C GLU A 149 9.78 -10.00 11.51
N VAL A 150 10.53 -9.56 12.53
CA VAL A 150 11.97 -9.36 12.41
C VAL A 150 12.66 -10.70 12.64
N HIS A 151 13.40 -11.18 11.64
CA HIS A 151 14.23 -12.37 11.76
C HIS A 151 15.66 -12.08 11.29
N ALA A 152 16.55 -13.06 11.49
CA ALA A 152 17.90 -12.99 10.98
C ALA A 152 17.89 -12.90 9.44
N LYS A 153 18.89 -12.21 8.88
CA LYS A 153 19.06 -12.04 7.44
C LYS A 153 20.49 -12.39 7.06
N VAL A 154 20.64 -13.48 6.33
CA VAL A 154 21.90 -13.79 5.64
C VAL A 154 22.05 -12.91 4.40
N PRO A 155 23.28 -12.70 3.87
CA PRO A 155 23.49 -11.90 2.66
C PRO A 155 22.71 -12.39 1.43
N ALA A 156 22.37 -13.69 1.38
CA ALA A 156 21.57 -14.29 0.33
C ALA A 156 20.06 -13.98 0.44
N LEU A 157 19.62 -13.22 1.45
CA LEU A 157 18.23 -12.80 1.62
C LEU A 157 18.12 -11.28 1.45
N ILE A 158 17.37 -10.86 0.43
CA ILE A 158 17.04 -9.46 0.18
C ILE A 158 15.55 -9.27 0.35
N GLU A 159 15.19 -8.51 1.37
CA GLU A 159 13.82 -8.10 1.63
C GLU A 159 13.54 -6.75 1.00
N VAL A 160 12.50 -6.70 0.19
CA VAL A 160 12.03 -5.48 -0.49
C VAL A 160 10.61 -5.16 -0.08
N ASN A 161 10.24 -3.89 -0.14
CA ASN A 161 8.88 -3.45 0.10
C ASN A 161 8.25 -2.99 -1.21
N GLY A 162 7.18 -3.66 -1.63
CA GLY A 162 6.43 -3.32 -2.82
C GLY A 162 7.15 -3.74 -4.11
N LEU A 163 7.39 -5.04 -4.29
CA LEU A 163 7.90 -5.61 -5.57
C LEU A 163 7.09 -5.17 -6.81
N HIS A 164 5.83 -4.80 -6.61
CA HIS A 164 4.91 -4.35 -7.66
C HIS A 164 4.88 -2.83 -7.85
N LEU A 165 5.60 -2.06 -7.02
CA LEU A 165 5.63 -0.60 -7.10
C LEU A 165 6.63 -0.18 -8.17
N THR A 166 6.19 0.66 -9.11
CA THR A 166 7.08 1.30 -10.08
C THR A 166 7.95 2.36 -9.39
N PRO A 167 9.23 2.52 -9.79
CA PRO A 167 10.09 3.57 -9.25
C PRO A 167 9.36 4.93 -9.32
N PRO A 168 9.33 5.70 -8.22
CA PRO A 168 8.76 7.03 -8.28
C PRO A 168 9.55 7.86 -9.29
N LYS A 169 8.86 8.72 -10.03
CA LYS A 169 9.55 9.71 -10.86
C LYS A 169 10.47 10.54 -9.96
N PRO A 170 11.67 10.94 -10.43
CA PRO A 170 12.51 11.85 -9.68
C PRO A 170 11.67 13.06 -9.27
N LEU A 171 11.78 13.45 -8.00
CA LEU A 171 11.22 14.74 -7.59
C LEU A 171 11.85 15.82 -8.48
N PRO A 172 11.08 16.80 -8.98
CA PRO A 172 11.66 17.99 -9.58
C PRO A 172 12.75 18.54 -8.66
N GLU A 173 13.86 19.04 -9.22
CA GLU A 173 14.97 19.64 -8.45
C GLU A 173 14.58 20.89 -7.65
N ASP A 174 13.31 21.27 -7.67
CA ASP A 174 12.77 22.34 -6.84
C ASP A 174 12.99 21.99 -5.36
N GLU A 175 13.81 22.80 -4.68
CA GLU A 175 14.06 22.67 -3.25
C GLU A 175 12.73 22.57 -2.50
N VAL A 176 12.45 21.40 -1.91
CA VAL A 176 11.36 21.27 -0.94
C VAL A 176 11.64 22.31 0.15
N PRO A 177 10.77 23.32 0.33
CA PRO A 177 11.11 24.43 1.21
C PRO A 177 11.39 23.92 2.62
N SER A 178 12.61 24.11 3.11
CA SER A 178 13.04 23.71 4.46
C SER A 178 12.31 24.47 5.57
N ASN A 179 11.56 25.51 5.20
CA ASN A 179 10.73 26.31 6.09
C ASN A 179 9.24 25.99 5.85
N GLY A 180 8.57 25.51 6.90
CA GLY A 180 7.13 25.20 6.88
C GLY A 180 6.25 26.36 6.39
N LEU A 181 6.60 27.62 6.68
CA LEU A 181 5.84 28.78 6.18
C LEU A 181 5.94 28.94 4.65
N ILE A 182 7.12 28.65 4.07
CA ILE A 182 7.33 28.71 2.62
C ILE A 182 6.61 27.54 1.95
N LEU A 183 6.69 26.34 2.55
CA LEU A 183 5.95 25.17 2.09
C LEU A 183 4.44 25.46 2.07
N TRP A 184 3.89 25.99 3.15
CA TRP A 184 2.46 26.30 3.22
C TRP A 184 2.03 27.41 2.28
N LYS A 185 2.85 28.45 2.10
CA LYS A 185 2.60 29.47 1.06
C LYS A 185 2.60 28.84 -0.33
N GLY A 186 3.54 27.93 -0.60
CA GLY A 186 3.63 27.18 -1.85
C GLY A 186 2.39 26.33 -2.09
N ILE A 187 1.97 25.53 -1.11
CA ILE A 187 0.76 24.70 -1.16
C ILE A 187 -0.48 25.58 -1.39
N THR A 188 -0.65 26.65 -0.61
CA THR A 188 -1.81 27.55 -0.76
C THR A 188 -1.86 28.19 -2.14
N THR A 189 -0.70 28.63 -2.66
CA THR A 189 -0.60 29.22 -4.02
C THR A 189 -0.90 28.18 -5.09
N MET A 190 -0.34 26.98 -4.95
CA MET A 190 -0.57 25.86 -5.86
C MET A 190 -2.05 25.48 -5.91
N LEU A 191 -2.70 25.36 -4.75
CA LEU A 191 -4.13 25.05 -4.67
C LEU A 191 -4.99 26.16 -5.28
N GLN A 192 -4.66 27.43 -5.01
CA GLN A 192 -5.38 28.55 -5.62
C GLN A 192 -5.30 28.50 -7.15
N ASN A 193 -4.10 28.30 -7.69
CA ASN A 193 -3.89 28.22 -9.13
C ASN A 193 -4.56 26.99 -9.74
N LEU A 194 -4.43 25.82 -9.10
CA LEU A 194 -5.04 24.57 -9.56
C LEU A 194 -6.56 24.71 -9.62
N THR A 195 -7.18 25.19 -8.54
CA THR A 195 -8.63 25.42 -8.48
C THR A 195 -9.06 26.40 -9.56
N GLU A 196 -8.37 27.54 -9.71
CA GLU A 196 -8.74 28.52 -10.72
C GLU A 196 -8.61 27.95 -12.15
N GLU A 197 -7.53 27.22 -12.46
CA GLU A 197 -7.34 26.60 -13.77
C GLU A 197 -8.42 25.55 -14.07
N ILE A 198 -8.86 24.76 -13.08
CA ILE A 198 -9.98 23.82 -13.26
C ILE A 198 -11.27 24.59 -13.57
N LEU A 199 -11.57 25.66 -12.84
CA LEU A 199 -12.79 26.46 -13.01
C LEU A 199 -12.81 27.27 -14.33
N LYS A 200 -11.65 27.65 -14.86
CA LYS A 200 -11.51 28.33 -16.16
C LYS A 200 -11.77 27.43 -17.36
N ARG A 201 -11.62 26.11 -17.23
CA ARG A 201 -11.75 25.20 -18.37
C ARG A 201 -13.16 25.27 -18.98
N PRO A 202 -13.29 25.40 -20.31
CA PRO A 202 -14.60 25.47 -20.97
C PRO A 202 -15.51 24.30 -20.63
N GLU A 203 -14.95 23.09 -20.52
CA GLU A 203 -15.69 21.87 -20.18
C GLU A 203 -16.25 21.94 -18.77
N THR A 204 -15.46 22.39 -17.80
CA THR A 204 -15.90 22.59 -16.42
C THR A 204 -16.98 23.67 -16.36
N ASN A 205 -16.80 24.79 -17.05
CA ASN A 205 -17.77 25.88 -17.06
C ASN A 205 -19.11 25.44 -17.69
N ALA A 206 -19.06 24.71 -18.80
CA ALA A 206 -20.25 24.14 -19.44
C ALA A 206 -20.98 23.17 -18.50
N PHE A 207 -20.25 22.25 -17.87
CA PHE A 207 -20.80 21.32 -16.87
C PHE A 207 -21.46 22.06 -15.70
N LEU A 208 -20.81 23.09 -15.15
CA LEU A 208 -21.32 23.82 -14.00
C LEU A 208 -22.53 24.72 -14.32
N ASN A 209 -22.72 25.12 -15.58
CA ASN A 209 -23.82 25.98 -16.00
C ASN A 209 -24.97 25.22 -16.68
N ASP A 210 -24.86 23.90 -16.80
CA ASP A 210 -25.93 23.06 -17.30
C ASP A 210 -27.00 22.86 -16.22
N SER A 211 -28.12 23.58 -16.36
CA SER A 211 -29.26 23.51 -15.44
C SER A 211 -30.07 22.22 -15.52
N SER A 212 -29.76 21.34 -16.48
CA SER A 212 -30.40 20.01 -16.58
C SER A 212 -29.77 18.99 -15.63
N LEU A 213 -28.55 19.24 -15.17
CA LEU A 213 -27.81 18.33 -14.29
C LEU A 213 -28.32 18.41 -12.85
N ASN A 214 -28.53 17.24 -12.25
CA ASN A 214 -28.88 17.08 -10.85
C ASN A 214 -28.03 15.94 -10.28
N PHE A 215 -27.59 16.08 -9.03
CA PHE A 215 -26.72 15.12 -8.37
C PHE A 215 -27.24 14.82 -6.96
N ASP A 216 -27.22 13.55 -6.58
CA ASP A 216 -27.63 13.11 -5.24
C ASP A 216 -26.52 13.29 -4.20
N VAL A 217 -25.27 13.46 -4.64
CA VAL A 217 -24.10 13.60 -3.77
C VAL A 217 -22.95 14.32 -4.47
N VAL A 218 -22.18 15.10 -3.71
CA VAL A 218 -20.89 15.63 -4.14
C VAL A 218 -19.78 14.89 -3.40
N LEU A 219 -18.89 14.26 -4.16
CA LEU A 219 -17.63 13.72 -3.65
C LEU A 219 -16.54 14.76 -3.89
N ALA A 220 -15.85 15.21 -2.83
CA ALA A 220 -14.78 16.19 -2.97
C ALA A 220 -13.56 15.82 -2.14
N GLU A 221 -12.36 16.01 -2.70
CA GLU A 221 -11.11 15.92 -1.96
C GLU A 221 -11.06 17.01 -0.88
N PHE A 222 -10.49 16.73 0.30
CA PHE A 222 -10.47 17.72 1.41
C PHE A 222 -9.65 18.99 1.10
N VAL A 223 -8.73 18.92 0.14
CA VAL A 223 -7.67 19.92 -0.03
C VAL A 223 -8.16 21.24 -0.69
N PRO A 224 -9.02 21.24 -1.72
CA PRO A 224 -9.56 22.47 -2.33
C PRO A 224 -11.02 22.80 -1.92
N PRO A 225 -11.24 23.61 -0.86
CA PRO A 225 -12.58 23.95 -0.38
C PRO A 225 -13.57 24.55 -1.37
N ALA A 226 -13.11 25.17 -2.46
CA ALA A 226 -14.00 25.78 -3.45
C ALA A 226 -15.02 24.78 -4.02
N PHE A 227 -14.63 23.51 -4.18
CA PHE A 227 -15.52 22.48 -4.71
C PHE A 227 -16.57 21.99 -3.71
N PHE A 228 -16.42 22.30 -2.41
CA PHE A 228 -17.47 22.01 -1.42
C PHE A 228 -18.74 22.79 -1.75
N TYR A 229 -18.63 23.98 -2.34
CA TYR A 229 -19.78 24.78 -2.77
C TYR A 229 -20.68 24.06 -3.78
N LEU A 230 -20.18 23.07 -4.50
CA LEU A 230 -21.02 22.27 -5.39
C LEU A 230 -22.16 21.56 -4.64
N SER A 231 -21.94 21.19 -3.38
CA SER A 231 -23.01 20.62 -2.52
C SER A 231 -24.14 21.62 -2.28
N GLU A 232 -23.81 22.90 -2.15
CA GLU A 232 -24.78 23.99 -2.01
C GLU A 232 -25.44 24.33 -3.35
N LYS A 233 -24.69 24.30 -4.46
CA LYS A 233 -25.22 24.54 -5.81
C LYS A 233 -26.23 23.46 -6.22
N PHE A 234 -25.89 22.20 -6.04
CA PHE A 234 -26.74 21.05 -6.41
C PHE A 234 -27.69 20.61 -5.29
N LYS A 235 -27.66 21.27 -4.13
CA LYS A 235 -28.53 21.01 -2.97
C LYS A 235 -28.48 19.55 -2.50
N CYS A 236 -27.28 18.98 -2.47
CA CYS A 236 -27.04 17.60 -2.06
C CYS A 236 -25.96 17.48 -0.98
N PRO A 237 -25.88 16.34 -0.27
CA PRO A 237 -24.84 16.10 0.72
C PRO A 237 -23.41 16.16 0.16
N LEU A 238 -22.48 16.60 0.99
CA LEU A 238 -21.04 16.53 0.73
C LEU A 238 -20.44 15.28 1.39
N ILE A 239 -19.72 14.48 0.61
CA ILE A 239 -18.81 13.45 1.13
C ILE A 239 -17.39 13.89 0.83
N GLN A 240 -16.62 14.12 1.88
CA GLN A 240 -15.21 14.44 1.72
C GLN A 240 -14.41 13.15 1.60
N MET A 241 -13.41 13.16 0.72
CA MET A 241 -12.51 12.03 0.52
C MET A 241 -11.06 12.49 0.65
N THR A 242 -10.18 11.59 1.06
CA THR A 242 -8.74 11.89 1.05
C THR A 242 -7.84 10.67 0.91
N SER A 243 -6.73 10.84 0.19
CA SER A 243 -5.68 9.83 0.01
C SER A 243 -4.75 9.65 1.21
N MET A 244 -4.94 10.41 2.28
CA MET A 244 -4.16 10.37 3.53
C MET A 244 -5.09 10.30 4.75
N PRO A 245 -4.58 10.19 5.99
CA PRO A 245 -5.43 10.32 7.18
C PRO A 245 -6.16 11.66 7.17
N ALA A 246 -7.44 11.67 7.60
CA ALA A 246 -8.23 12.88 7.65
C ALA A 246 -7.58 13.91 8.59
N HIS A 247 -7.49 15.16 8.12
CA HIS A 247 -6.89 16.23 8.89
C HIS A 247 -7.77 16.61 10.10
N ILE A 248 -7.15 17.08 11.19
CA ILE A 248 -7.86 17.42 12.45
C ILE A 248 -8.98 18.45 12.26
N ILE A 249 -8.84 19.36 11.29
CA ILE A 249 -9.89 20.36 10.94
C ILE A 249 -11.14 19.65 10.41
N THR A 250 -10.99 18.80 9.40
CA THR A 250 -12.09 18.01 8.84
C THR A 250 -12.70 17.07 9.89
N LEU A 251 -11.87 16.44 10.71
CA LEU A 251 -12.33 15.61 11.82
C LEU A 251 -13.17 16.42 12.84
N ASN A 252 -12.74 17.63 13.20
CA ASN A 252 -13.50 18.51 14.09
C ASN A 252 -14.83 18.94 13.45
N ASN A 253 -14.86 19.18 12.13
CA ASN A 253 -16.08 19.59 11.42
C ASN A 253 -17.17 18.51 11.48
N ILE A 254 -16.81 17.23 11.44
CA ILE A 254 -17.75 16.12 11.62
C ILE A 254 -17.99 15.72 13.08
N GLY A 255 -17.51 16.53 14.03
CA GLY A 255 -17.70 16.30 15.46
C GLY A 255 -16.82 15.19 16.04
N ASN A 256 -15.75 14.78 15.35
CA ASN A 256 -14.81 13.81 15.89
C ASN A 256 -14.00 14.44 17.04
N PRO A 257 -13.92 13.81 18.23
CA PRO A 257 -13.21 14.39 19.35
C PRO A 257 -11.70 14.28 19.12
N ASN A 258 -11.03 15.43 19.06
CA ASN A 258 -9.57 15.53 18.97
C ASN A 258 -9.01 16.31 20.16
N HIS A 259 -7.96 15.79 20.78
CA HIS A 259 -7.33 16.44 21.92
C HIS A 259 -6.01 17.09 21.47
N LEU A 260 -5.93 18.43 21.54
CA LEU A 260 -4.78 19.21 21.02
C LEU A 260 -3.41 18.79 21.58
N LEU A 261 -3.36 18.15 22.76
CA LEU A 261 -2.12 17.67 23.36
C LEU A 261 -1.80 16.19 23.09
N GLU A 262 -2.72 15.42 22.51
CA GLU A 262 -2.55 13.96 22.34
C GLU A 262 -2.69 13.53 20.87
N THR A 263 -3.49 14.24 20.08
CA THR A 263 -3.63 13.99 18.64
C THR A 263 -2.50 14.67 17.91
N VAL A 264 -1.55 13.90 17.37
CA VAL A 264 -0.39 14.43 16.67
C VAL A 264 -0.81 14.97 15.31
N ASP A 265 -0.41 16.20 14.99
CA ASP A 265 -0.59 16.74 13.63
C ASP A 265 0.34 15.97 12.66
N GLY A 266 -0.22 15.47 11.55
CA GLY A 266 0.52 14.67 10.58
C GLY A 266 1.70 15.40 9.91
N ASN A 267 1.78 16.72 10.04
CA ASN A 267 2.89 17.51 9.52
C ASN A 267 4.06 17.67 10.52
N LEU A 268 3.90 17.21 11.76
CA LEU A 268 4.95 17.29 12.78
C LEU A 268 5.77 16.00 12.80
N PRO A 269 7.10 16.09 13.00
CA PRO A 269 8.00 14.93 13.03
C PRO A 269 7.95 14.21 14.39
N PHE A 270 6.77 14.10 15.00
CA PHE A 270 6.60 13.50 16.31
C PHE A 270 6.10 12.06 16.21
N GLY A 271 6.48 11.25 17.21
CA GLY A 271 5.96 9.90 17.36
C GLY A 271 4.68 9.85 18.20
N ARG A 272 4.12 8.64 18.35
CA ARG A 272 2.86 8.37 19.07
C ARG A 272 2.82 8.78 20.55
N LYS A 273 3.97 9.08 21.15
CA LYS A 273 4.09 9.45 22.56
C LYS A 273 4.82 10.78 22.65
N LEU A 274 4.04 11.84 22.80
CA LEU A 274 4.56 13.19 22.97
C LEU A 274 5.07 13.41 24.39
N ASN A 275 6.29 13.93 24.51
CA ASN A 275 6.77 14.53 25.75
C ASN A 275 6.11 15.90 25.98
N VAL A 276 6.26 16.47 27.18
CA VAL A 276 5.57 17.73 27.55
C VAL A 276 5.86 18.87 26.57
N PHE A 277 7.09 18.99 26.09
CA PHE A 277 7.45 20.03 25.12
C PHE A 277 6.81 19.77 23.75
N GLU A 278 6.86 18.53 23.26
CA GLU A 278 6.21 18.14 22.00
C GLU A 278 4.69 18.36 22.05
N LYS A 279 4.04 18.14 23.19
CA LYS A 279 2.61 18.45 23.39
C LYS A 279 2.32 19.94 23.22
N VAL A 280 3.16 20.80 23.79
CA VAL A 280 3.02 22.25 23.64
C VAL A 280 3.24 22.67 22.20
N VAL A 281 4.28 22.15 21.54
CA VAL A 281 4.55 22.43 20.12
C VAL A 281 3.39 21.94 19.23
N ASN A 282 2.88 20.74 19.48
CA ASN A 282 1.74 20.18 18.76
C ASN A 282 0.50 21.06 18.87
N ALA A 283 0.17 21.51 20.08
CA ALA A 283 -0.98 22.38 20.32
C ALA A 283 -0.83 23.74 19.62
N VAL A 284 0.34 24.36 19.73
CA VAL A 284 0.63 25.65 19.09
C VAL A 284 0.59 25.52 17.57
N TYR A 285 1.21 24.48 17.01
CA TYR A 285 1.20 24.21 15.58
C TYR A 285 -0.23 24.00 15.07
N THR A 286 -0.99 23.11 15.71
CA THR A 286 -2.38 22.81 15.34
C THR A 286 -3.24 24.08 15.38
N PHE A 287 -3.07 24.92 16.40
CA PHE A 287 -3.78 26.18 16.51
C PHE A 287 -3.42 27.16 15.38
N LEU A 288 -2.13 27.36 15.12
CA LEU A 288 -1.65 28.24 14.06
C LEU A 288 -2.09 27.75 12.68
N PHE A 289 -2.05 26.43 12.46
CA PHE A 289 -2.50 25.80 11.23
C PHE A 289 -4.00 26.01 11.00
N ASN A 290 -4.83 25.78 12.03
CA ASN A 290 -6.25 26.05 11.95
C ASN A 290 -6.52 27.54 11.67
N ALA A 291 -5.84 28.45 12.38
CA ALA A 291 -5.96 29.88 12.13
C ALA A 291 -5.56 30.27 10.70
N GLN A 292 -4.53 29.63 10.13
CA GLN A 292 -4.12 29.84 8.75
C GLN A 292 -5.17 29.34 7.75
N VAL A 293 -5.73 28.14 7.95
CA VAL A 293 -6.78 27.61 7.07
C VAL A 293 -8.03 28.50 7.12
N GLN A 294 -8.45 28.92 8.32
CA GLN A 294 -9.59 29.81 8.55
C GLN A 294 -9.37 31.21 7.98
N GLY A 295 -8.20 31.81 8.20
CA GLY A 295 -7.91 33.19 7.84
C GLY A 295 -7.35 33.40 6.43
N ILE A 296 -6.87 32.35 5.76
CA ILE A 296 -6.19 32.45 4.46
C ILE A 296 -6.79 31.50 3.42
N LEU A 297 -6.81 30.19 3.68
CA LEU A 297 -7.21 29.21 2.66
C LEU A 297 -8.68 29.32 2.29
N TYR A 298 -9.60 29.30 3.26
CA TYR A 298 -11.03 29.42 2.96
C TYR A 298 -11.37 30.76 2.28
N PRO A 299 -10.90 31.94 2.75
CA PRO A 299 -11.16 33.19 2.05
C PRO A 299 -10.66 33.21 0.61
N LEU A 300 -9.44 32.73 0.35
CA LEU A 300 -8.88 32.69 -1.01
C LEU A 300 -9.70 31.79 -1.94
N GLN A 301 -10.16 30.64 -1.46
CA GLN A 301 -11.02 29.74 -2.23
C GLN A 301 -12.43 30.33 -2.39
N ALA A 302 -12.96 31.03 -1.39
CA ALA A 302 -14.26 31.70 -1.45
C ALA A 302 -14.29 32.79 -2.53
N GLU A 303 -13.18 33.51 -2.75
CA GLU A 303 -13.07 34.46 -3.87
C GLU A 303 -13.19 33.77 -5.24
N LEU A 304 -12.68 32.54 -5.39
CA LEU A 304 -12.87 31.76 -6.62
C LEU A 304 -14.32 31.31 -6.78
N VAL A 305 -14.96 30.88 -5.69
CA VAL A 305 -16.40 30.54 -5.69
C VAL A 305 -17.22 31.76 -6.10
N LYS A 306 -16.95 32.91 -5.50
CA LYS A 306 -17.59 34.20 -5.84
C LYS A 306 -17.46 34.53 -7.31
N LYS A 307 -16.24 34.38 -7.85
CA LYS A 307 -15.91 34.73 -9.23
C LYS A 307 -16.51 33.77 -10.26
N TYR A 308 -16.54 32.46 -10.00
CA TYR A 308 -16.86 31.46 -11.01
C TYR A 308 -18.13 30.63 -10.75
N LEU A 309 -18.62 30.54 -9.50
CA LEU A 309 -19.67 29.60 -9.12
C LEU A 309 -20.93 30.26 -8.57
N SER A 310 -20.81 31.18 -7.62
CA SER A 310 -21.94 31.81 -6.92
C SER A 310 -22.40 33.14 -7.56
N HIS A 311 -21.87 33.47 -8.74
CA HIS A 311 -22.24 34.66 -9.51
C HIS A 311 -22.14 35.98 -8.72
N GLY A 312 -21.12 36.10 -7.87
CA GLY A 312 -20.83 37.31 -7.10
C GLY A 312 -21.31 37.30 -5.65
N GLU A 313 -21.99 36.25 -5.20
CA GLU A 313 -22.38 36.09 -3.79
C GLU A 313 -21.22 35.60 -2.93
N ASP A 314 -21.08 36.18 -1.73
CA ASP A 314 -20.10 35.74 -0.73
C ASP A 314 -20.50 34.39 -0.11
N VAL A 315 -19.52 33.52 0.13
CA VAL A 315 -19.72 32.17 0.66
C VAL A 315 -18.77 31.91 1.82
N ASP A 316 -19.31 31.50 2.96
CA ASP A 316 -18.53 30.99 4.09
C ASP A 316 -18.24 29.50 3.88
N LEU A 317 -17.06 29.20 3.31
CA LEU A 317 -16.66 27.82 3.04
C LEU A 317 -16.41 26.99 4.30
N ALA A 318 -16.01 27.63 5.41
CA ALA A 318 -15.78 26.92 6.67
C ALA A 318 -17.11 26.46 7.28
N ALA A 319 -18.12 27.34 7.29
CA ALA A 319 -19.47 26.99 7.71
C ALA A 319 -20.08 25.95 6.77
N LEU A 320 -19.90 26.11 5.45
CA LEU A 320 -20.41 25.17 4.46
C LEU A 320 -19.83 23.77 4.64
N GLU A 321 -18.51 23.62 4.81
CA GLU A 321 -17.89 22.32 5.06
C GLU A 321 -18.48 21.67 6.31
N LYS A 322 -18.60 22.43 7.41
CA LYS A 322 -19.17 21.93 8.66
C LYS A 322 -20.64 21.50 8.53
N ASP A 323 -21.45 22.27 7.81
CA ASP A 323 -22.89 22.05 7.75
C ASP A 323 -23.30 21.02 6.68
N LYS A 324 -22.48 20.84 5.63
CA LYS A 324 -22.80 19.96 4.49
C LYS A 324 -22.08 18.62 4.52
N THR A 325 -20.92 18.52 5.18
CA THR A 325 -20.18 17.25 5.24
C THR A 325 -20.99 16.22 6.02
N SER A 326 -21.47 15.21 5.30
CA SER A 326 -22.24 14.10 5.86
C SER A 326 -21.38 12.87 6.14
N LEU A 327 -20.26 12.72 5.43
CA LEU A 327 -19.33 11.61 5.56
C LEU A 327 -17.92 12.04 5.14
N VAL A 328 -16.91 11.49 5.82
CA VAL A 328 -15.49 11.60 5.44
C VAL A 328 -14.96 10.20 5.19
N ILE A 329 -14.39 9.97 4.00
CA ILE A 329 -13.70 8.74 3.63
C ILE A 329 -12.20 9.04 3.58
N SER A 330 -11.43 8.50 4.52
CA SER A 330 -9.98 8.70 4.57
C SER A 330 -9.20 7.42 4.27
N ASN A 331 -8.06 7.59 3.61
CA ASN A 331 -7.15 6.48 3.36
C ASN A 331 -6.19 6.34 4.54
N VAL A 332 -6.23 5.18 5.20
CA VAL A 332 -5.34 4.86 6.30
C VAL A 332 -4.76 3.46 6.12
N VAL A 333 -3.52 3.28 6.58
CA VAL A 333 -2.91 1.95 6.64
C VAL A 333 -3.01 1.44 8.08
N PRO A 334 -3.83 0.40 8.34
CA PRO A 334 -3.96 -0.17 9.68
C PRO A 334 -2.60 -0.54 10.27
N GLY A 335 -2.32 -0.09 11.50
CA GLY A 335 -1.06 -0.37 12.20
C GLY A 335 0.04 0.68 11.98
N ILE A 336 -0.04 1.51 10.93
CA ILE A 336 0.86 2.65 10.71
C ILE A 336 0.26 3.91 11.33
N THR A 337 -1.00 4.21 10.99
CA THR A 337 -1.69 5.42 11.45
C THR A 337 -1.96 5.41 12.95
N GLU A 338 -2.07 6.59 13.54
CA GLU A 338 -2.38 6.72 14.97
C GLU A 338 -3.81 6.29 15.28
N VAL A 339 -3.97 5.64 16.43
CA VAL A 339 -5.30 5.31 16.96
C VAL A 339 -5.94 6.60 17.46
N HIS A 340 -7.08 6.94 16.88
CA HIS A 340 -7.87 8.09 17.28
C HIS A 340 -9.35 7.73 17.36
N ALA A 341 -10.14 8.63 17.94
CA ALA A 341 -11.58 8.47 18.01
C ALA A 341 -12.18 8.45 16.60
N LYS A 342 -13.25 7.68 16.43
CA LYS A 342 -13.98 7.59 15.16
C LYS A 342 -15.45 7.78 15.43
N VAL A 343 -16.00 8.87 14.91
CA VAL A 343 -17.44 9.07 14.82
C VAL A 343 -18.01 8.27 13.64
N PRO A 344 -19.31 7.95 13.62
CA PRO A 344 -19.94 7.23 12.51
C PRO A 344 -19.79 7.91 11.14
N ALA A 345 -19.59 9.24 11.13
CA ALA A 345 -19.36 10.02 9.93
C ALA A 345 -17.92 9.90 9.36
N LEU A 346 -17.05 9.10 9.98
CA LEU A 346 -15.69 8.83 9.49
C LEU A 346 -15.57 7.37 9.07
N ILE A 347 -15.28 7.13 7.79
CA ILE A 347 -14.94 5.82 7.25
C ILE A 347 -13.47 5.82 6.85
N GLU A 348 -12.74 4.89 7.43
CA GLU A 348 -11.34 4.68 7.14
C GLU A 348 -11.16 3.44 6.28
N VAL A 349 -10.54 3.60 5.11
CA VAL A 349 -10.28 2.52 4.17
C VAL A 349 -8.78 2.38 3.90
N ASN A 350 -8.35 1.17 3.59
CA ASN A 350 -6.96 0.90 3.24
C ASN A 350 -6.83 0.70 1.74
N GLY A 351 -6.20 1.67 1.07
CA GLY A 351 -5.93 1.58 -0.36
C GLY A 351 -7.08 2.07 -1.22
N LEU A 352 -7.51 3.33 -1.04
CA LEU A 352 -8.51 3.99 -1.91
C LEU A 352 -8.18 3.94 -3.41
N HIS A 353 -6.89 3.81 -3.75
CA HIS A 353 -6.38 3.73 -5.10
C HIS A 353 -6.13 2.29 -5.58
N LEU A 354 -6.37 1.28 -4.75
CA LEU A 354 -6.13 -0.11 -5.10
C LEU A 354 -7.31 -0.63 -5.93
N THR A 355 -7.01 -1.03 -7.18
CA THR A 355 -7.98 -1.75 -8.01
C THR A 355 -8.23 -3.14 -7.43
N PRO A 356 -9.49 -3.59 -7.28
CA PRO A 356 -9.78 -4.98 -6.95
C PRO A 356 -9.09 -5.91 -7.95
N PRO A 357 -8.51 -7.03 -7.50
CA PRO A 357 -7.92 -7.99 -8.43
C PRO A 357 -8.99 -8.49 -9.41
N LYS A 358 -8.61 -8.66 -10.68
CA LYS A 358 -9.50 -9.29 -11.67
C LYS A 358 -9.90 -10.68 -11.16
N PRO A 359 -11.14 -11.13 -11.42
CA PRO A 359 -11.51 -12.52 -11.18
C PRO A 359 -10.48 -13.45 -11.82
N LEU A 360 -10.19 -14.56 -11.16
CA LEU A 360 -9.38 -15.61 -11.76
C LEU A 360 -10.08 -16.05 -13.07
N PRO A 361 -9.35 -16.32 -14.15
CA PRO A 361 -9.93 -16.97 -15.32
C PRO A 361 -10.64 -18.24 -14.89
N GLU A 362 -11.87 -18.46 -15.38
CA GLU A 362 -12.64 -19.69 -15.14
C GLU A 362 -11.89 -20.93 -15.63
#